data_AF-A0A7S3V504-F1
#
_entry.id   AF-A0A7S3V504-F1
#
_cell.length_a   1.000
_cell.length_b   1.000
_cell.length_c   1.000
_cell.angle_alpha   90.00
_cell.angle_beta   90.00
_cell.angle_gamma   90.00
#
_symmetry.space_group_name_H-M   'P 1'
#
loop_
_entity.id
_entity.type
_entity.pdbx_description
1 polymer ?
#
loop_
_entity_poly.entity_id
_entity_poly.type
_entity_poly.pdbx_seq_one_letter_code
_entity_poly.pdbx_strand_id
1 'polypeptide(L)'
;QSIDTSQNIFPMKILDGSEGEGGGQIIRNSICYAALLQQDLRIHSVRKKRSKPGLRAQHLTGLKLAADICGGSLVDAHVGSEAFEYHPKPMPKPKLIPCKDRLEVEVEVDGQHDDADVDVAVKPNTIVADIKTAGSICLLFQVGLPCMLYSNSRISHLELRGGTNADMAPQIDYTQQVFLPIISRHCFRSLLLLQPTDESASTSIASDANANAIVANIDIQKRGYFPVGKGVASISLHEALKEFRGPMEPILMKERGHVISISITAFYAGKLPRFVAKKMADSALRLIQGDNDLNSIATTNN
;
A
#
# COMPACT_ATOMS: atom_id res chain seq x y z
N GLN A 1 21.36 25.50 30.59
CA GLN A 1 19.94 25.13 30.73
C GLN A 1 19.67 24.02 29.74
N SER A 2 19.39 22.81 30.23
CA SER A 2 19.01 21.66 29.40
C SER A 2 17.69 21.98 28.71
N ILE A 3 17.68 22.03 27.38
CA ILE A 3 16.43 22.11 26.62
C ILE A 3 15.74 20.77 26.82
N ASP A 4 14.61 20.79 27.53
CA ASP A 4 13.72 19.66 27.67
C ASP A 4 13.12 19.34 26.29
N THR A 5 13.70 18.37 25.59
CA THR A 5 13.23 17.89 24.28
C THR A 5 11.94 17.08 24.36
N SER A 6 11.30 16.96 25.53
CA SER A 6 10.06 16.21 25.70
C SER A 6 8.79 17.00 25.34
N GLN A 7 8.87 18.32 25.15
CA GLN A 7 7.73 19.13 24.73
C GLN A 7 7.66 19.21 23.21
N ASN A 8 6.55 18.75 22.63
CA ASN A 8 6.28 18.85 21.21
C ASN A 8 6.26 20.34 20.81
N ILE A 9 7.30 20.80 20.10
CA ILE A 9 7.57 22.22 19.84
C ILE A 9 6.54 22.83 18.86
N PHE A 10 5.82 21.99 18.13
CA PHE A 10 4.85 22.43 17.13
C PHE A 10 3.43 22.49 17.71
N PRO A 11 2.68 23.57 17.43
CA PRO A 11 1.28 23.64 17.82
C PRO A 11 0.47 22.53 17.14
N MET A 12 -0.54 22.03 17.86
CA MET A 12 -1.50 21.06 17.33
C MET A 12 -2.10 21.58 16.03
N LYS A 13 -2.08 20.73 14.99
CA LYS A 13 -2.71 21.03 13.70
C LYS A 13 -4.19 20.69 13.75
N ILE A 14 -5.04 21.68 13.52
CA ILE A 14 -6.50 21.49 13.45
C ILE A 14 -6.94 21.53 12.00
N LEU A 15 -7.71 20.53 11.56
CA LEU A 15 -8.24 20.41 10.19
C LEU A 15 -9.75 20.21 10.19
N ASP A 16 -10.42 20.76 9.17
CA ASP A 16 -11.83 20.52 8.89
C ASP A 16 -11.99 19.33 7.93
N GLY A 17 -12.50 18.21 8.46
CA GLY A 17 -12.78 16.97 7.74
C GLY A 17 -13.90 17.06 6.69
N SER A 18 -14.55 18.21 6.54
CA SER A 18 -15.56 18.49 5.52
C SER A 18 -15.03 19.26 4.30
N GLU A 19 -13.77 19.67 4.32
CA GLU A 19 -13.08 20.31 3.19
C GLU A 19 -12.91 19.36 2.00
N GLY A 20 -12.79 19.95 0.80
CA GLY A 20 -12.73 19.21 -0.46
C GLY A 20 -13.94 18.29 -0.64
N GLU A 21 -13.68 17.02 -0.94
CA GLU A 21 -14.72 16.00 -1.09
C GLU A 21 -15.43 15.61 0.22
N GLY A 22 -14.96 16.09 1.38
CA GLY A 22 -15.44 15.68 2.70
C GLY A 22 -15.42 14.15 2.88
N GLY A 23 -14.47 13.49 2.20
CA GLY A 23 -14.34 12.04 2.12
C GLY A 23 -13.37 11.47 3.16
N GLY A 24 -13.10 10.17 3.08
CA GLY A 24 -12.13 9.52 3.97
C GLY A 24 -10.65 9.83 3.63
N GLN A 25 -10.37 10.50 2.52
CA GLN A 25 -9.00 10.73 2.04
C GLN A 25 -8.24 11.74 2.91
N ILE A 26 -8.90 12.83 3.34
CA ILE A 26 -8.30 13.78 4.27
C ILE A 26 -7.86 13.08 5.56
N ILE A 27 -8.68 12.16 6.08
CA ILE A 27 -8.38 11.40 7.29
C ILE A 27 -7.12 10.56 7.11
N ARG A 28 -7.02 9.81 6.00
CA ARG A 28 -5.88 8.93 5.70
C ARG A 28 -4.59 9.70 5.48
N ASN A 29 -4.63 10.78 4.72
CA ASN A 29 -3.43 11.58 4.45
C ASN A 29 -2.97 12.30 5.72
N SER A 30 -3.89 12.95 6.44
CA SER A 30 -3.56 13.72 7.63
C SER A 30 -2.96 12.86 8.73
N ILE A 31 -3.47 11.64 8.97
CA ILE A 31 -2.87 10.76 9.99
C ILE A 31 -1.45 10.33 9.61
N CYS A 32 -1.20 10.00 8.33
CA CYS A 32 0.15 9.67 7.86
C CYS A 32 1.11 10.84 8.04
N TYR A 33 0.70 12.06 7.64
CA TYR A 33 1.54 13.24 7.81
C TYR A 33 1.78 13.56 9.29
N ALA A 34 0.75 13.51 10.13
CA ALA A 34 0.89 13.73 11.56
C ALA A 34 1.86 12.73 12.21
N ALA A 35 1.74 11.44 11.86
CA ALA A 35 2.60 10.38 12.36
C ALA A 35 4.07 10.57 11.92
N LEU A 36 4.30 10.87 10.64
CA LEU A 36 5.66 11.01 10.10
C LEU A 36 6.33 12.32 10.49
N LEU A 37 5.57 13.42 10.58
CA LEU A 37 6.07 14.73 10.99
C LEU A 37 6.15 14.89 12.52
N GLN A 38 5.57 13.94 13.26
CA GLN A 38 5.45 13.98 14.73
C GLN A 38 4.73 15.24 15.23
N GLN A 39 3.65 15.60 14.52
CA GLN A 39 2.83 16.75 14.84
C GLN A 39 1.46 16.30 15.34
N ASP A 40 1.05 16.80 16.49
CA ASP A 40 -0.30 16.59 17.03
C ASP A 40 -1.36 17.04 16.03
N LEU A 41 -2.43 16.26 15.90
CA LEU A 41 -3.48 16.46 14.91
C LEU A 41 -4.85 16.38 15.56
N ARG A 42 -5.72 17.32 15.22
CA ARG A 42 -7.17 17.26 15.47
C ARG A 42 -7.92 17.41 14.17
N ILE A 43 -8.87 16.51 13.90
CA ILE A 43 -9.81 16.65 12.78
C ILE A 43 -11.22 16.76 13.34
N HIS A 44 -11.99 17.75 12.90
CA HIS A 44 -13.42 17.88 13.22
C HIS A 44 -14.30 17.78 11.97
N SER A 45 -15.62 17.70 12.12
CA SER A 45 -16.58 17.61 11.00
C SER A 45 -16.30 16.45 10.02
N VAL A 46 -15.82 15.33 10.57
CA VAL A 46 -15.46 14.14 9.80
C VAL A 46 -16.65 13.65 8.99
N ARG A 47 -16.53 13.68 7.66
CA ARG A 47 -17.55 13.20 6.72
C ARG A 47 -18.93 13.86 6.90
N LYS A 48 -18.98 15.08 7.42
CA LYS A 48 -20.22 15.83 7.71
C LYS A 48 -21.16 15.97 6.50
N LYS A 49 -20.60 16.02 5.29
CA LYS A 49 -21.36 16.15 4.01
C LYS A 49 -21.82 14.80 3.41
N ARG A 50 -21.55 13.66 4.07
CA ARG A 50 -21.93 12.32 3.57
C ARG A 50 -23.22 11.86 4.25
N SER A 51 -23.96 10.96 3.59
CA SER A 51 -25.22 10.38 4.11
C SER A 51 -25.09 9.71 5.48
N LYS A 52 -23.90 9.20 5.80
CA LYS A 52 -23.54 8.69 7.13
C LYS A 52 -22.32 9.47 7.62
N PRO A 53 -22.46 10.50 8.47
CA PRO A 53 -21.34 11.28 8.99
C PRO A 53 -20.46 10.45 9.94
N GLY A 54 -19.31 11.02 10.30
CA GLY A 54 -18.36 10.42 11.24
C GLY A 54 -17.47 9.31 10.66
N LEU A 55 -16.58 8.82 11.53
CA LEU A 55 -15.67 7.71 11.25
C LEU A 55 -16.45 6.42 10.94
N ARG A 56 -15.89 5.60 10.05
CA ARG A 56 -16.40 4.27 9.70
C ARG A 56 -15.35 3.25 10.11
N ALA A 57 -15.71 1.97 10.14
CA ALA A 57 -14.77 0.89 10.49
C ALA A 57 -13.43 1.02 9.74
N GLN A 58 -13.46 1.24 8.41
CA GLN A 58 -12.24 1.42 7.61
C GLN A 58 -11.39 2.63 8.03
N HIS A 59 -12.02 3.74 8.47
CA HIS A 59 -11.29 4.93 8.91
C HIS A 59 -10.64 4.65 10.25
N LEU A 60 -11.39 4.09 11.20
CA LEU A 60 -10.87 3.74 12.51
C LEU A 60 -9.73 2.73 12.43
N THR A 61 -9.87 1.67 11.61
CA THR A 61 -8.80 0.70 11.39
C THR A 61 -7.57 1.35 10.76
N GLY A 62 -7.74 2.30 9.82
CA GLY A 62 -6.63 3.06 9.25
C GLY A 62 -5.92 3.95 10.27
N LEU A 63 -6.67 4.66 11.13
CA LEU A 63 -6.11 5.47 12.22
C LEU A 63 -5.31 4.61 13.20
N LYS A 64 -5.88 3.48 13.61
CA LYS A 64 -5.20 2.50 14.49
C LYS A 64 -3.95 1.94 13.83
N LEU A 65 -4.03 1.55 12.55
CA LEU A 65 -2.88 1.06 11.79
C LEU A 65 -1.71 2.07 11.79
N ALA A 66 -1.97 3.34 11.55
CA ALA A 66 -0.93 4.38 11.61
C ALA A 66 -0.33 4.51 13.03
N ALA A 67 -1.19 4.52 14.06
CA ALA A 67 -0.75 4.57 15.45
C ALA A 67 0.02 3.30 15.89
N ASP A 68 -0.33 2.13 15.37
CA ASP A 68 0.34 0.86 15.66
C ASP A 68 1.72 0.82 14.98
N ILE A 69 1.85 1.34 13.75
CA ILE A 69 3.13 1.39 13.03
C ILE A 69 4.06 2.46 13.64
N CYS A 70 3.55 3.67 13.82
CA CYS A 70 4.36 4.85 14.17
C CYS A 70 4.33 5.19 15.67
N GLY A 71 3.53 4.49 16.47
CA GLY A 71 3.23 4.89 17.84
C GLY A 71 2.31 6.12 17.93
N GLY A 72 1.93 6.46 19.16
CA GLY A 72 1.04 7.58 19.46
C GLY A 72 -0.30 7.14 20.02
N SER A 73 -1.08 8.11 20.50
CA SER A 73 -2.40 7.87 21.07
C SER A 73 -3.50 8.55 20.25
N LEU A 74 -4.67 7.92 20.23
CA LEU A 74 -5.88 8.46 19.60
C LEU A 74 -6.87 8.83 20.70
N VAL A 75 -7.46 10.01 20.60
CA VAL A 75 -8.51 10.49 21.51
C VAL A 75 -9.80 10.64 20.72
N ASP A 76 -10.92 10.17 21.29
CA ASP A 76 -12.26 10.19 20.68
C ASP A 76 -12.38 9.50 19.30
N ALA A 77 -11.41 8.64 18.95
CA ALA A 77 -11.44 7.86 17.73
C ALA A 77 -12.28 6.58 17.90
N HIS A 78 -13.57 6.67 17.59
CA HIS A 78 -14.49 5.54 17.52
C HIS A 78 -15.40 5.63 16.30
N VAL A 79 -16.04 4.52 15.89
CA VAL A 79 -16.97 4.54 14.75
C VAL A 79 -18.14 5.47 15.07
N GLY A 80 -18.46 6.36 14.13
CA GLY A 80 -19.46 7.42 14.30
C GLY A 80 -18.89 8.75 14.78
N SER A 81 -17.65 8.79 15.29
CA SER A 81 -17.07 10.03 15.78
C SER A 81 -16.89 11.06 14.67
N GLU A 82 -17.34 12.29 14.92
CA GLU A 82 -17.21 13.42 14.00
C GLU A 82 -15.96 14.28 14.28
N ALA A 83 -15.26 14.01 15.38
CA ALA A 83 -13.99 14.65 15.71
C ALA A 83 -13.07 13.68 16.46
N PHE A 84 -11.78 13.72 16.15
CA PHE A 84 -10.78 12.92 16.87
C PHE A 84 -9.46 13.66 16.93
N GLU A 85 -8.63 13.26 17.88
CA GLU A 85 -7.26 13.74 18.02
C GLU A 85 -6.27 12.58 17.91
N TYR A 86 -5.08 12.89 17.42
CA TYR A 86 -3.94 12.00 17.36
C TYR A 86 -2.71 12.72 17.91
N HIS A 87 -2.07 12.10 18.89
CA HIS A 87 -0.84 12.57 19.49
C HIS A 87 0.27 11.58 19.15
N PRO A 88 1.11 11.87 18.14
CA PRO A 88 2.22 11.01 17.77
C PRO A 88 3.22 10.91 18.92
N LYS A 89 3.84 9.74 19.05
CA LYS A 89 4.99 9.59 19.96
C LYS A 89 6.23 10.15 19.28
N PRO A 90 7.11 10.89 19.99
CA PRO A 90 8.43 11.23 19.47
C PRO A 90 9.17 9.95 19.09
N MET A 91 9.52 9.83 17.82
CA MET A 91 10.44 8.82 17.34
C MET A 91 11.73 9.51 16.89
N PRO A 92 12.89 8.84 16.91
CA PRO A 92 14.04 9.35 16.20
C PRO A 92 13.62 9.62 14.75
N LYS A 93 14.02 10.74 14.16
CA LYS A 93 13.83 10.93 12.72
C LYS A 93 14.77 9.97 11.99
N PRO A 94 14.38 9.36 10.86
CA PRO A 94 15.30 8.55 10.08
C PRO A 94 16.54 9.37 9.74
N LYS A 95 17.73 8.78 9.84
CA LYS A 95 18.95 9.41 9.32
C LYS A 95 18.81 9.45 7.80
N LEU A 96 18.66 10.64 7.24
CA LEU A 96 18.68 10.84 5.80
C LEU A 96 20.09 10.56 5.31
N ILE A 97 20.23 9.66 4.34
CA ILE A 97 21.52 9.41 3.71
C ILE A 97 21.68 10.45 2.59
N PRO A 98 22.72 11.29 2.62
CA PRO A 98 22.96 12.27 1.57
C PRO A 98 23.08 11.60 0.20
N CYS A 99 22.55 12.23 -0.84
CA CYS A 99 22.53 11.70 -2.21
C CYS A 99 23.92 11.32 -2.78
N LYS A 100 25.00 11.85 -2.20
CA LYS A 100 26.39 11.63 -2.64
C LYS A 100 26.99 10.33 -2.10
N ASP A 101 26.44 9.82 -1.00
CA ASP A 101 26.90 8.61 -0.34
C ASP A 101 25.98 7.48 -0.79
N ARG A 102 26.19 7.04 -2.04
CA ARG A 102 25.48 5.89 -2.61
C ARG A 102 25.90 4.67 -1.79
N LEU A 103 24.99 4.09 -1.01
CA LEU A 103 25.29 2.88 -0.25
C LEU A 103 25.61 1.73 -1.19
N GLU A 104 26.81 1.19 -1.03
CA GLU A 104 27.10 -0.22 -1.25
C GLU A 104 26.39 -0.96 -0.11
N VAL A 105 25.34 -1.71 -0.44
CA VAL A 105 24.62 -2.54 0.54
C VAL A 105 25.31 -3.89 0.56
N GLU A 106 26.10 -4.15 1.61
CA GLU A 106 26.60 -5.50 1.88
C GLU A 106 25.46 -6.31 2.49
N VAL A 107 24.95 -7.28 1.73
CA VAL A 107 23.93 -8.22 2.20
C VAL A 107 24.64 -9.42 2.83
N GLU A 108 24.65 -9.51 4.16
CA GLU A 108 25.00 -10.76 4.84
C GLU A 108 23.85 -11.76 4.68
N VAL A 109 24.10 -12.82 3.90
CA VAL A 109 23.18 -13.93 3.70
C VAL A 109 23.54 -15.04 4.69
N ASP A 110 22.90 -15.04 5.86
CA ASP A 110 22.97 -16.20 6.74
C ASP A 110 22.00 -17.27 6.23
N GLY A 111 22.59 -18.28 5.59
CA GLY A 111 21.88 -19.45 5.11
C GLY A 111 21.74 -20.50 6.21
N GLN A 112 20.52 -20.93 6.48
CA GLN A 112 20.27 -22.32 6.87
C GLN A 112 18.85 -22.74 6.50
N HIS A 113 18.79 -23.76 5.64
CA HIS A 113 17.63 -24.61 5.44
C HIS A 113 17.46 -25.48 6.67
N ASP A 114 16.21 -25.69 7.09
CA ASP A 114 15.79 -26.94 7.70
C ASP A 114 14.29 -27.15 7.43
N ASP A 115 14.00 -28.28 6.78
CA ASP A 115 12.68 -28.84 6.53
C ASP A 115 12.08 -29.38 7.84
N ALA A 116 10.90 -28.88 8.25
CA ALA A 116 9.92 -29.62 9.07
C ALA A 116 8.62 -28.82 9.24
N ASP A 117 7.49 -29.53 9.30
CA ASP A 117 6.10 -29.06 9.49
C ASP A 117 5.93 -27.84 10.45
N VAL A 118 5.16 -26.82 10.05
CA VAL A 118 5.01 -25.57 10.84
C VAL A 118 3.55 -25.13 10.99
N ASP A 119 3.05 -25.25 12.23
CA ASP A 119 1.99 -24.41 12.80
C ASP A 119 2.30 -22.93 12.57
N VAL A 120 1.33 -22.16 12.05
CA VAL A 120 1.49 -20.78 11.54
C VAL A 120 2.16 -19.83 12.56
N ALA A 121 3.49 -19.78 12.54
CA ALA A 121 4.29 -18.86 13.31
C ALA A 121 4.11 -17.44 12.74
N VAL A 122 3.61 -16.51 13.57
CA VAL A 122 3.49 -15.10 13.22
C VAL A 122 4.90 -14.56 12.95
N LYS A 123 5.16 -14.09 11.73
CA LYS A 123 6.45 -13.49 11.35
C LYS A 123 6.77 -12.32 12.30
N PRO A 124 8.03 -12.16 12.77
CA PRO A 124 8.39 -11.01 13.59
C PRO A 124 8.11 -9.70 12.84
N ASN A 125 7.75 -8.65 13.58
CA ASN A 125 7.41 -7.31 13.05
C ASN A 125 6.18 -7.26 12.12
N THR A 126 5.13 -8.01 12.47
CA THR A 126 3.85 -8.04 11.75
C THR A 126 2.77 -7.24 12.48
N ILE A 127 1.99 -6.45 11.74
CA ILE A 127 0.74 -5.85 12.23
C ILE A 127 -0.44 -6.41 11.44
N VAL A 128 -1.49 -6.80 12.15
CA VAL A 128 -2.76 -7.25 11.56
C VAL A 128 -3.78 -6.12 11.65
N ALA A 129 -4.27 -5.66 10.50
CA ALA A 129 -5.31 -4.65 10.41
C ALA A 129 -6.59 -5.26 9.82
N ASP A 130 -7.56 -5.51 10.70
CA ASP A 130 -8.84 -6.11 10.33
C ASP A 130 -9.98 -5.08 10.40
N ILE A 131 -10.59 -4.81 9.24
CA ILE A 131 -11.69 -3.86 9.11
C ILE A 131 -13.01 -4.45 9.65
N LYS A 132 -13.11 -5.78 9.80
CA LYS A 132 -14.30 -6.54 10.21
C LYS A 132 -15.52 -6.39 9.29
N THR A 133 -15.40 -5.63 8.20
CA THR A 133 -16.44 -5.36 7.20
C THR A 133 -15.83 -5.42 5.81
N ALA A 134 -16.62 -5.16 4.76
CA ALA A 134 -16.13 -5.09 3.38
C ALA A 134 -15.39 -3.79 3.02
N GLY A 135 -14.92 -3.01 4.00
CA GLY A 135 -14.07 -1.84 3.72
C GLY A 135 -12.79 -2.25 2.99
N SER A 136 -12.27 -1.36 2.14
CA SER A 136 -11.17 -1.70 1.24
C SER A 136 -9.84 -1.83 1.97
N ILE A 137 -9.15 -2.97 1.79
CA ILE A 137 -7.78 -3.14 2.28
C ILE A 137 -6.79 -2.26 1.54
N CYS A 138 -7.07 -1.86 0.30
CA CYS A 138 -6.20 -0.95 -0.46
C CYS A 138 -6.18 0.46 0.16
N LEU A 139 -7.26 0.87 0.83
CA LEU A 139 -7.30 2.12 1.58
C LEU A 139 -6.50 2.02 2.89
N LEU A 140 -6.41 0.84 3.49
CA LEU A 140 -5.48 0.62 4.60
C LEU A 140 -4.03 0.61 4.11
N PHE A 141 -3.76 0.00 2.96
CA PHE A 141 -2.44 0.02 2.34
C PHE A 141 -1.96 1.45 2.03
N GLN A 142 -2.85 2.36 1.60
CA GLN A 142 -2.53 3.79 1.43
C GLN A 142 -2.03 4.46 2.72
N VAL A 143 -2.48 3.98 3.89
CA VAL A 143 -2.02 4.49 5.19
C VAL A 143 -0.76 3.76 5.65
N GLY A 144 -0.77 2.43 5.54
CA GLY A 144 0.29 1.57 6.02
C GLY A 144 1.60 1.77 5.28
N LEU A 145 1.57 1.83 3.94
CA LEU A 145 2.79 1.87 3.13
C LEU A 145 3.68 3.09 3.46
N PRO A 146 3.18 4.35 3.46
CA PRO A 146 4.02 5.50 3.83
C PRO A 146 4.54 5.41 5.26
N CYS A 147 3.70 4.95 6.20
CA CYS A 147 4.09 4.76 7.59
C CYS A 147 5.22 3.73 7.73
N MET A 148 5.13 2.59 7.05
CA MET A 148 6.20 1.58 7.09
C MET A 148 7.49 2.04 6.40
N LEU A 149 7.39 2.76 5.28
CA LEU A 149 8.56 3.24 4.52
C LEU A 149 9.35 4.32 5.27
N TYR A 150 8.65 5.24 5.94
CA TYR A 150 9.28 6.48 6.44
C TYR A 150 9.29 6.62 7.95
N SER A 151 8.63 5.73 8.69
CA SER A 151 8.85 5.67 10.14
C SER A 151 10.15 4.93 10.46
N ASN A 152 10.65 5.13 11.68
CA ASN A 152 11.73 4.30 12.24
C ASN A 152 11.19 3.01 12.88
N SER A 153 10.01 2.56 12.45
CA SER A 153 9.40 1.33 12.90
C SER A 153 10.13 0.13 12.31
N ARG A 154 10.22 -0.96 13.07
CA ARG A 154 10.78 -2.24 12.59
C ARG A 154 9.76 -3.06 11.79
N ILE A 155 8.52 -2.57 11.69
CA ILE A 155 7.40 -3.25 11.01
C ILE A 155 7.71 -3.42 9.53
N SER A 156 7.75 -4.67 9.10
CA SER A 156 8.05 -5.06 7.71
C SER A 156 6.94 -5.89 7.08
N HIS A 157 5.96 -6.32 7.87
CA HIS A 157 4.84 -7.15 7.43
C HIS A 157 3.51 -6.53 7.87
N LEU A 158 2.55 -6.46 6.95
CA LEU A 158 1.16 -6.11 7.23
C LEU A 158 0.23 -7.19 6.73
N GLU A 159 -0.67 -7.65 7.59
CA GLU A 159 -1.78 -8.49 7.17
C GLU A 159 -3.06 -7.67 7.18
N LEU A 160 -3.64 -7.43 6.01
CA LEU A 160 -4.83 -6.62 5.83
C LEU A 160 -6.05 -7.50 5.59
N ARG A 161 -7.08 -7.34 6.42
CA ARG A 161 -8.34 -8.10 6.32
C ARG A 161 -9.53 -7.19 6.01
N GLY A 162 -10.27 -7.50 4.95
CA GLY A 162 -11.39 -6.66 4.47
C GLY A 162 -11.83 -6.98 3.05
N GLY A 163 -12.24 -5.97 2.28
CA GLY A 163 -12.54 -6.10 0.86
C GLY A 163 -11.28 -5.88 0.00
N THR A 164 -10.89 -6.88 -0.81
CA THR A 164 -9.82 -6.76 -1.82
C THR A 164 -10.33 -6.07 -3.08
N ASN A 165 -11.63 -6.21 -3.36
CA ASN A 165 -12.33 -5.62 -4.49
C ASN A 165 -13.60 -4.95 -3.93
N ALA A 166 -13.52 -3.65 -3.67
CA ALA A 166 -14.59 -2.86 -3.07
C ALA A 166 -14.93 -1.66 -3.95
N ASP A 167 -16.19 -1.24 -3.92
CA ASP A 167 -16.67 -0.09 -4.68
C ASP A 167 -16.02 1.21 -4.18
N MET A 168 -15.80 2.17 -5.10
CA MET A 168 -15.22 3.49 -4.81
C MET A 168 -13.85 3.43 -4.12
N ALA A 169 -13.11 2.33 -4.33
CA ALA A 169 -11.74 2.15 -3.88
C ALA A 169 -10.91 1.45 -4.96
N PRO A 170 -9.57 1.63 -4.96
CA PRO A 170 -8.70 0.84 -5.82
C PRO A 170 -8.88 -0.66 -5.53
N GLN A 171 -8.87 -1.45 -6.60
CA GLN A 171 -8.81 -2.90 -6.50
C GLN A 171 -7.38 -3.33 -6.14
N ILE A 172 -7.24 -4.48 -5.49
CA ILE A 172 -5.91 -5.00 -5.13
C ILE A 172 -5.01 -5.23 -6.36
N ASP A 173 -5.61 -5.66 -7.48
CA ASP A 173 -4.90 -5.89 -8.74
C ASP A 173 -4.30 -4.60 -9.31
N TYR A 174 -5.01 -3.48 -9.21
CA TYR A 174 -4.45 -2.16 -9.58
C TYR A 174 -3.25 -1.82 -8.70
N THR A 175 -3.33 -2.13 -7.40
CA THR A 175 -2.24 -1.85 -6.47
C THR A 175 -0.99 -2.67 -6.84
N GLN A 176 -1.16 -3.95 -7.13
CA GLN A 176 -0.08 -4.87 -7.46
C GLN A 176 0.50 -4.67 -8.87
N GLN A 177 -0.34 -4.41 -9.87
CA GLN A 177 0.06 -4.40 -11.28
C GLN A 177 0.32 -3.00 -11.85
N VAL A 178 -0.18 -1.94 -11.20
CA VAL A 178 -0.03 -0.56 -11.68
C VAL A 178 0.72 0.29 -10.66
N PHE A 179 0.19 0.41 -9.44
CA PHE A 179 0.76 1.33 -8.45
C PHE A 179 2.16 0.92 -8.02
N LEU A 180 2.35 -0.34 -7.59
CA LEU A 180 3.66 -0.82 -7.12
C LEU A 180 4.74 -0.75 -8.21
N PRO A 181 4.51 -1.19 -9.47
CA PRO A 181 5.50 -1.04 -10.53
C PRO A 181 5.87 0.42 -10.80
N ILE A 182 4.91 1.35 -10.77
CA ILE A 182 5.20 2.79 -10.96
C ILE A 182 6.10 3.31 -9.85
N ILE A 183 5.76 3.03 -8.59
CA ILE A 183 6.55 3.50 -7.44
C ILE A 183 7.94 2.85 -7.44
N SER A 184 8.04 1.55 -7.71
CA SER A 184 9.33 0.84 -7.82
C SER A 184 10.23 1.44 -8.91
N ARG A 185 9.68 1.68 -10.11
CA ARG A 185 10.47 2.13 -11.28
C ARG A 185 10.80 3.63 -11.25
N HIS A 186 9.97 4.47 -10.63
CA HIS A 186 10.13 5.91 -10.69
C HIS A 186 10.52 6.57 -9.37
N CYS A 187 10.19 6.00 -8.23
CA CYS A 187 10.57 6.56 -6.93
C CYS A 187 11.81 5.87 -6.34
N PHE A 188 11.97 4.58 -6.60
CA PHE A 188 13.00 3.72 -5.99
C PHE A 188 13.91 3.05 -7.04
N ARG A 189 14.06 3.67 -8.22
CA ARG A 189 14.88 3.14 -9.32
C ARG A 189 16.32 2.86 -8.91
N SER A 190 16.89 3.72 -8.08
CA SER A 190 18.26 3.56 -7.58
C SER A 190 18.47 2.23 -6.84
N LEU A 191 17.42 1.68 -6.19
CA LEU A 191 17.47 0.36 -5.57
C LEU A 191 17.43 -0.78 -6.58
N LEU A 192 16.71 -0.61 -7.69
CA LEU A 192 16.70 -1.60 -8.79
C LEU A 192 18.10 -1.79 -9.40
N LEU A 193 18.86 -0.69 -9.50
CA LEU A 193 20.20 -0.69 -10.11
C LEU A 193 21.30 -1.25 -9.20
N LEU A 194 21.01 -1.51 -7.92
CA LEU A 194 21.95 -2.09 -6.96
C LEU A 194 21.81 -3.61 -6.84
N GLN A 195 20.85 -4.24 -7.52
CA GLN A 195 20.77 -5.69 -7.54
C GLN A 195 21.90 -6.25 -8.41
N PRO A 196 22.60 -7.31 -7.97
CA PRO A 196 23.68 -7.91 -8.74
C PRO A 196 23.15 -8.35 -10.10
N THR A 197 23.72 -7.80 -11.17
CA THR A 197 23.52 -8.33 -12.51
C THR A 197 24.38 -9.58 -12.62
N ASP A 198 23.75 -10.76 -12.70
CA ASP A 198 24.48 -11.96 -13.13
C ASP A 198 25.09 -11.68 -14.51
N GLU A 199 26.43 -11.61 -14.58
CA GLU A 199 27.20 -11.33 -15.80
C GLU A 199 27.01 -12.42 -16.89
N SER A 200 26.26 -13.49 -16.61
CA SER A 200 25.93 -14.54 -17.57
C SER A 200 24.59 -14.37 -18.29
N ALA A 201 23.77 -13.37 -17.92
CA ALA A 201 22.52 -13.08 -18.61
C ALA A 201 22.77 -12.19 -19.84
N SER A 202 23.10 -12.85 -20.95
CA SER A 202 23.07 -12.24 -22.28
C SER A 202 21.75 -11.50 -22.51
N THR A 203 21.86 -10.27 -23.02
CA THR A 203 20.82 -9.36 -23.54
C THR A 203 19.45 -10.00 -23.75
N SER A 204 18.70 -10.09 -22.67
CA SER A 204 17.25 -10.14 -22.67
C SER A 204 16.83 -9.51 -21.35
N ILE A 205 16.03 -8.46 -21.46
CA ILE A 205 15.41 -7.77 -20.33
C ILE A 205 14.83 -8.86 -19.43
N ALA A 206 15.43 -9.03 -18.24
CA ALA A 206 14.98 -9.99 -17.25
C ALA A 206 13.47 -9.88 -17.13
N SER A 207 12.79 -11.02 -17.19
CA SER A 207 11.34 -11.12 -17.17
C SER A 207 10.73 -10.14 -16.17
N ASP A 208 9.81 -9.29 -16.65
CA ASP A 208 9.12 -8.22 -15.91
C ASP A 208 8.57 -8.66 -14.54
N ALA A 209 8.44 -9.96 -14.29
CA ALA A 209 7.98 -10.54 -13.03
C ALA A 209 8.91 -10.25 -11.83
N ASN A 210 10.24 -10.20 -12.02
CA ASN A 210 11.18 -10.02 -10.89
C ASN A 210 11.52 -8.55 -10.60
N ALA A 211 11.42 -7.66 -11.58
CA ALA A 211 11.70 -6.22 -11.39
C ALA A 211 10.57 -5.47 -10.64
N ASN A 212 9.40 -6.08 -10.44
CA ASN A 212 8.20 -5.40 -9.97
C ASN A 212 8.03 -5.39 -8.43
N ALA A 213 8.81 -6.16 -7.66
CA ALA A 213 8.62 -6.35 -6.21
C ALA A 213 9.66 -5.64 -5.32
N ILE A 214 10.23 -4.52 -5.78
CA ILE A 214 11.27 -3.80 -5.00
C ILE A 214 10.67 -3.07 -3.81
N VAL A 215 9.43 -2.60 -3.91
CA VAL A 215 8.83 -1.79 -2.84
C VAL A 215 8.14 -2.65 -1.81
N ALA A 216 7.15 -3.41 -2.26
CA ALA A 216 6.44 -4.36 -1.44
C ALA A 216 6.00 -5.54 -2.29
N ASN A 217 5.96 -6.71 -1.68
CA ASN A 217 5.27 -7.86 -2.22
C ASN A 217 3.86 -7.92 -1.63
N ILE A 218 2.86 -8.27 -2.45
CA ILE A 218 1.48 -8.48 -2.02
C ILE A 218 1.10 -9.92 -2.32
N ASP A 219 0.91 -10.71 -1.27
CA ASP A 219 0.38 -12.06 -1.33
C ASP A 219 -1.13 -12.07 -1.01
N ILE A 220 -1.94 -12.37 -2.02
CA ILE A 220 -3.40 -12.40 -1.91
C ILE A 220 -3.85 -13.79 -1.48
N GLN A 221 -3.83 -14.04 -0.17
CA GLN A 221 -4.27 -15.31 0.41
C GLN A 221 -5.76 -15.60 0.13
N LYS A 222 -6.58 -14.56 0.18
CA LYS A 222 -8.02 -14.67 -0.07
C LYS A 222 -8.61 -13.40 -0.65
N ARG A 223 -9.35 -13.51 -1.75
CA ARG A 223 -10.13 -12.39 -2.28
C ARG A 223 -11.41 -12.17 -1.47
N GLY A 224 -11.72 -10.90 -1.23
CA GLY A 224 -12.91 -10.45 -0.51
C GLY A 224 -13.69 -9.43 -1.32
N TYR A 225 -14.94 -9.77 -1.65
CA TYR A 225 -15.81 -8.94 -2.48
C TYR A 225 -16.93 -8.31 -1.63
N PHE A 226 -17.35 -7.11 -2.02
CA PHE A 226 -18.54 -6.48 -1.45
C PHE A 226 -19.79 -7.37 -1.65
N PRO A 227 -20.74 -7.44 -0.68
CA PRO A 227 -20.82 -6.72 0.59
C PRO A 227 -20.17 -7.43 1.79
N VAL A 228 -19.66 -8.64 1.61
CA VAL A 228 -19.17 -9.48 2.72
C VAL A 228 -17.72 -9.15 3.10
N GLY A 229 -16.86 -8.88 2.12
CA GLY A 229 -15.43 -8.71 2.34
C GLY A 229 -14.76 -10.05 2.68
N LYS A 230 -14.04 -10.11 3.81
CA LYS A 230 -13.27 -11.28 4.30
C LYS A 230 -12.11 -11.73 3.41
N GLY A 231 -11.64 -10.83 2.55
CA GLY A 231 -10.37 -10.96 1.88
C GLY A 231 -9.23 -10.76 2.86
N VAL A 232 -8.11 -11.41 2.56
CA VAL A 232 -6.89 -11.37 3.35
C VAL A 232 -5.74 -11.21 2.37
N ALA A 233 -4.90 -10.21 2.60
CA ALA A 233 -3.66 -10.02 1.86
C ALA A 233 -2.52 -9.76 2.85
N SER A 234 -1.41 -10.46 2.64
CA SER A 234 -0.15 -10.17 3.31
C SER A 234 0.69 -9.25 2.45
N ILE A 235 1.18 -8.17 3.03
CA ILE A 235 2.10 -7.23 2.41
C ILE A 235 3.43 -7.33 3.14
N SER A 236 4.51 -7.53 2.38
CA SER A 236 5.88 -7.53 2.91
C SER A 236 6.66 -6.43 2.25
N LEU A 237 7.28 -5.55 3.03
CA LEU A 237 8.27 -4.61 2.48
C LEU A 237 9.57 -5.35 2.12
N HIS A 238 10.22 -4.88 1.08
CA HIS A 238 11.54 -5.39 0.69
C HIS A 238 12.60 -4.98 1.72
N GLU A 239 13.54 -5.88 2.03
CA GLU A 239 14.55 -5.67 3.08
C GLU A 239 15.41 -4.44 2.83
N ALA A 240 15.86 -4.24 1.58
CA ALA A 240 16.65 -3.07 1.18
C ALA A 240 15.99 -1.72 1.51
N LEU A 241 14.65 -1.67 1.61
CA LEU A 241 13.93 -0.45 1.99
C LEU A 241 13.89 -0.19 3.48
N LYS A 242 14.33 -1.13 4.33
CA LYS A 242 14.53 -0.84 5.75
C LYS A 242 15.74 0.05 5.96
N GLU A 243 16.75 -0.08 5.11
CA GLU A 243 18.02 0.64 5.20
C GLU A 243 18.10 1.81 4.22
N PHE A 244 17.43 1.71 3.07
CA PHE A 244 17.43 2.78 2.09
C PHE A 244 16.67 4.01 2.59
N ARG A 245 17.42 5.10 2.80
CA ARG A 245 16.91 6.44 3.16
C ARG A 245 17.50 7.52 2.24
N GLY A 246 17.76 7.15 0.98
CA GLY A 246 18.21 8.07 -0.07
C GLY A 246 17.06 8.95 -0.60
N PRO A 247 17.37 9.99 -1.39
CA PRO A 247 16.35 10.83 -1.99
C PRO A 247 15.49 10.04 -2.97
N MET A 248 14.20 10.34 -3.00
CA MET A 248 13.31 9.84 -4.05
C MET A 248 13.63 10.53 -5.37
N GLU A 249 13.64 9.76 -6.45
CA GLU A 249 13.72 10.33 -7.79
C GLU A 249 12.40 11.04 -8.16
N PRO A 250 12.46 12.21 -8.84
CA PRO A 250 11.26 12.87 -9.31
C PRO A 250 10.60 12.06 -10.43
N ILE A 251 9.29 11.85 -10.33
CA ILE A 251 8.51 11.20 -11.39
C ILE A 251 8.27 12.19 -12.53
N LEU A 252 8.82 11.92 -13.70
CA LEU A 252 8.63 12.72 -14.92
C LEU A 252 7.80 11.94 -15.95
N MET A 253 6.48 11.88 -15.74
CA MET A 253 5.54 11.23 -16.67
C MET A 253 4.64 12.29 -17.32
N LYS A 254 5.09 12.86 -18.45
CA LYS A 254 4.34 13.91 -19.18
C LYS A 254 3.42 13.35 -20.26
N GLU A 255 3.84 12.26 -20.88
CA GLU A 255 3.17 11.64 -22.01
C GLU A 255 2.97 10.15 -21.74
N ARG A 256 1.83 9.61 -22.19
CA ARG A 256 1.52 8.17 -22.07
C ARG A 256 2.46 7.31 -22.92
N GLY A 257 2.98 7.85 -24.02
CA GLY A 257 3.70 7.08 -25.04
C GLY A 257 2.77 6.15 -25.84
N HIS A 258 3.39 5.19 -26.54
CA HIS A 258 2.68 4.19 -27.34
C HIS A 258 2.24 3.00 -26.48
N VAL A 259 1.10 2.39 -26.84
CA VAL A 259 0.63 1.16 -26.20
C VAL A 259 1.49 0.00 -26.68
N ILE A 260 2.19 -0.65 -25.76
CA ILE A 260 3.05 -1.81 -26.06
C ILE A 260 2.22 -3.09 -26.04
N SER A 261 1.36 -3.25 -25.03
CA SER A 261 0.48 -4.39 -24.86
C SER A 261 -0.75 -4.01 -24.04
N ILE A 262 -1.82 -4.79 -24.18
CA ILE A 262 -3.00 -4.72 -23.32
C ILE A 262 -3.26 -6.13 -22.81
N SER A 263 -3.36 -6.26 -21.48
CA SER A 263 -3.70 -7.52 -20.82
C SER A 263 -5.09 -7.39 -20.18
N ILE A 264 -5.89 -8.44 -20.31
CA ILE A 264 -7.24 -8.50 -19.76
C ILE A 264 -7.27 -9.60 -18.71
N THR A 265 -7.74 -9.27 -17.51
CA THR A 265 -7.96 -10.24 -16.44
C THR A 265 -9.36 -10.07 -15.90
N ALA A 266 -10.13 -11.15 -15.90
CA ALA A 266 -11.49 -11.17 -15.37
C ALA A 266 -11.58 -12.23 -14.26
N PHE A 267 -12.08 -11.82 -13.10
CA PHE A 267 -12.26 -12.68 -11.95
C PHE A 267 -13.73 -13.02 -11.74
N TYR A 268 -14.01 -14.20 -11.20
CA TYR A 268 -15.31 -14.59 -10.70
C TYR A 268 -15.15 -15.21 -9.30
N ALA A 269 -16.21 -15.17 -8.48
CA ALA A 269 -16.15 -15.68 -7.12
C ALA A 269 -17.51 -16.21 -6.63
N GLY A 270 -17.45 -17.04 -5.59
CA GLY A 270 -18.64 -17.58 -4.93
C GLY A 270 -19.43 -18.52 -5.83
N LYS A 271 -20.74 -18.26 -5.97
CA LYS A 271 -21.66 -19.09 -6.76
C LYS A 271 -21.72 -18.67 -8.23
N LEU A 272 -20.95 -17.66 -8.65
CA LEU A 272 -20.97 -17.19 -10.04
C LEU A 272 -20.34 -18.23 -10.97
N PRO A 273 -20.99 -18.57 -12.10
CA PRO A 273 -20.42 -19.48 -13.07
C PRO A 273 -19.16 -18.93 -13.74
N ARG A 274 -18.20 -19.82 -14.06
CA ARG A 274 -16.94 -19.47 -14.76
C ARG A 274 -17.17 -18.72 -16.07
N PHE A 275 -18.25 -19.01 -16.80
CA PHE A 275 -18.53 -18.37 -18.09
C PHE A 275 -18.75 -16.85 -17.96
N VAL A 276 -19.10 -16.34 -16.76
CA VAL A 276 -19.29 -14.91 -16.52
C VAL A 276 -17.97 -14.16 -16.71
N ALA A 277 -16.88 -14.64 -16.10
CA ALA A 277 -15.55 -14.05 -16.29
C ALA A 277 -15.11 -14.12 -17.76
N LYS A 278 -15.37 -15.25 -18.44
CA LYS A 278 -15.10 -15.37 -19.87
C LYS A 278 -15.85 -14.33 -20.69
N LYS A 279 -17.17 -14.18 -20.49
CA LYS A 279 -17.98 -13.16 -21.18
C LYS A 279 -17.47 -11.74 -20.94
N MET A 280 -17.02 -11.43 -19.72
CA MET A 280 -16.42 -10.12 -19.41
C MET A 280 -15.13 -9.89 -20.20
N ALA A 281 -14.23 -10.89 -20.22
CA ALA A 281 -12.98 -10.82 -20.96
C ALA A 281 -13.21 -10.71 -22.47
N ASP A 282 -14.09 -11.55 -23.04
CA ASP A 282 -14.46 -11.52 -24.46
C ASP A 282 -15.06 -10.16 -24.85
N SER A 283 -15.90 -9.58 -23.99
CA SER A 283 -16.50 -8.27 -24.26
C SER A 283 -15.47 -7.15 -24.21
N ALA A 284 -14.53 -7.18 -23.26
CA ALA A 284 -13.44 -6.21 -23.20
C ALA A 284 -12.53 -6.34 -24.43
N LEU A 285 -12.22 -7.56 -24.85
CA LEU A 285 -11.39 -7.83 -26.01
C LEU A 285 -12.00 -7.26 -27.30
N ARG A 286 -13.31 -7.47 -27.52
CA ARG A 286 -14.02 -6.89 -28.66
C ARG A 286 -13.94 -5.36 -28.69
N LEU A 287 -14.12 -4.71 -27.54
CA LEU A 287 -14.04 -3.24 -27.46
C LEU A 287 -12.62 -2.72 -27.73
N ILE A 288 -11.59 -3.47 -27.32
CA ILE A 288 -10.20 -3.10 -27.55
C ILE A 288 -9.78 -3.30 -29.01
N GLN A 289 -10.25 -4.38 -29.64
CA GLN A 289 -9.97 -4.67 -31.05
C GLN A 289 -10.77 -3.79 -32.02
N GLY A 290 -11.91 -3.24 -31.56
CA GLY A 290 -12.91 -2.64 -32.44
C GLY A 290 -13.74 -3.70 -33.14
N ASP A 291 -14.84 -3.31 -33.81
CA ASP A 291 -15.75 -4.25 -34.49
C ASP A 291 -15.18 -4.93 -35.75
N ASN A 292 -13.89 -4.75 -36.06
CA ASN A 292 -13.23 -5.38 -37.21
C ASN A 292 -12.17 -6.38 -36.75
N ASP A 293 -12.27 -7.60 -37.27
CA ASP A 293 -11.32 -8.73 -37.21
C ASP A 293 -11.38 -9.69 -35.99
N LEU A 294 -12.47 -10.46 -35.92
CA LEU A 294 -12.63 -11.65 -35.05
C LEU A 294 -11.89 -12.91 -35.52
N ASN A 295 -11.15 -12.88 -36.64
CA ASN A 295 -10.63 -14.09 -37.29
C ASN A 295 -9.13 -14.35 -37.13
N SER A 296 -8.39 -13.56 -36.34
CA SER A 296 -6.98 -13.87 -36.09
C SER A 296 -6.63 -13.82 -34.61
N ILE A 297 -6.21 -14.99 -34.11
CA ILE A 297 -5.22 -15.22 -33.05
C ILE A 297 -5.74 -15.84 -31.74
N ALA A 298 -4.92 -16.79 -31.29
CA ALA A 298 -5.11 -17.80 -30.28
C ALA A 298 -5.26 -17.26 -28.84
N THR A 299 -6.30 -17.73 -28.16
CA THR A 299 -6.41 -17.70 -26.71
C THR A 299 -5.39 -18.64 -26.08
N THR A 300 -4.38 -18.10 -25.39
CA THR A 300 -3.66 -18.84 -24.34
C THR A 300 -4.50 -18.80 -23.06
N ASN A 301 -5.12 -19.93 -22.73
CA ASN A 301 -5.77 -20.13 -21.44
C ASN A 301 -4.69 -20.48 -20.40
N ASN A 302 -4.43 -19.59 -19.45
CA ASN A 302 -3.86 -19.95 -18.14
C ASN A 302 -4.92 -19.69 -17.07
#